data_AF-A0A428R1N6-F1
#
_entry.id   AF-A0A428R1N6-F1
#
_cell.length_a   1.000
_cell.length_b   1.000
_cell.length_c   1.000
_cell.angle_alpha   90.00
_cell.angle_beta   90.00
_cell.angle_gamma   90.00
#
_symmetry.space_group_name_H-M   'P 1'
#
loop_
_entity.id
_entity.type
_entity.pdbx_description
1 polymer ?
#
loop_
_entity_poly.entity_id
_entity_poly.type
_entity_poly.pdbx_seq_one_letter_code
_entity_poly.pdbx_strand_id
1 'polypeptide(L)'
;MLSESTSEMLSDDECEDQAEKALSELAFIPGIIVHGHRWFFVLSTRSEGKKMLLWTEYEFGDTLSIRGIYQVVAGLRVLTSWAETIFMPWFQRTVLAHVKT
;
A
#
# COMPACT_ATOMS: atom_id res chain seq x y z
N MET A 1 21.22 -23.42 33.94
CA MET A 1 20.01 -24.21 33.62
C MET A 1 18.88 -23.58 34.40
N LEU A 2 17.88 -22.90 33.84
CA LEU A 2 17.45 -22.63 32.47
C LEU A 2 16.94 -21.18 32.51
N SER A 3 17.47 -20.29 31.66
CA SER A 3 16.85 -18.98 31.45
C SER A 3 15.58 -19.23 30.64
N GLU A 4 14.43 -19.11 31.29
CA GLU A 4 13.16 -18.98 30.58
C GLU A 4 13.26 -17.74 29.70
N SER A 5 13.43 -18.01 28.41
CA SER A 5 13.33 -17.06 27.32
C SER A 5 11.86 -16.65 27.24
N THR A 6 11.47 -15.73 28.11
CA THR A 6 10.19 -15.03 28.01
C THR A 6 10.32 -14.04 26.86
N SER A 7 10.01 -14.54 25.67
CA SER A 7 9.25 -13.84 24.62
C SER A 7 9.02 -12.37 24.95
N GLU A 8 9.86 -11.49 24.40
CA GLU A 8 9.59 -10.06 24.29
C GLU A 8 8.34 -9.90 23.40
N MET A 9 7.17 -9.96 24.03
CA MET A 9 5.95 -9.40 23.51
C MET A 9 6.17 -7.89 23.49
N LEU A 10 6.54 -7.34 22.33
CA LEU A 10 6.40 -5.90 22.07
C LEU A 10 4.99 -5.51 22.53
N SER A 11 4.89 -4.52 23.40
CA SER A 11 3.58 -4.02 23.81
C SER A 11 2.83 -3.54 22.56
N ASP A 12 1.51 -3.65 22.54
CA ASP A 12 0.71 -3.28 21.35
C ASP A 12 1.04 -1.85 20.85
N ASP A 13 1.38 -0.94 21.78
CA ASP A 13 1.82 0.43 21.49
C ASP A 13 3.15 0.51 20.72
N GLU A 14 4.15 -0.31 21.05
CA GLU A 14 5.45 -0.30 20.36
C GLU A 14 5.35 -0.83 18.93
N CYS A 15 4.46 -1.79 18.68
CA CYS A 15 4.20 -2.32 17.34
C CYS A 15 3.50 -1.28 16.46
N GLU A 16 2.54 -0.54 17.03
CA GLU A 16 1.84 0.55 16.35
C GLU A 16 2.77 1.69 15.92
N ASP A 17 3.66 2.12 16.82
CA ASP A 17 4.60 3.21 16.55
C ASP A 17 5.61 2.84 15.45
N GLN A 18 6.06 1.58 15.45
CA GLN A 18 6.92 1.05 14.39
C GLN A 18 6.19 0.98 13.04
N ALA A 19 4.93 0.56 13.03
CA ALA A 19 4.09 0.57 11.83
C ALA A 19 3.82 2.00 11.33
N GLU A 20 3.65 2.96 12.24
CA GLU A 20 3.50 4.38 11.91
C GLU A 20 4.74 4.96 11.24
N LYS A 21 5.92 4.71 11.82
CA LYS A 21 7.18 5.12 11.23
C LYS A 21 7.39 4.50 9.85
N ALA A 22 7.16 3.20 9.72
CA ALA A 22 7.23 2.46 8.46
C ALA A 22 6.33 3.07 7.37
N LEU A 23 5.08 3.37 7.70
CA LEU A 23 4.12 3.95 6.78
C LEU A 23 4.43 5.41 6.45
N SER A 24 5.09 6.16 7.34
CA SER A 24 5.50 7.55 7.07
C SER A 24 6.52 7.66 5.93
N GLU A 25 7.29 6.59 5.65
CA GLU A 25 8.19 6.51 4.50
C GLU A 25 7.44 6.38 3.16
N LEU A 26 6.16 5.97 3.21
CA LEU A 26 5.32 5.77 2.04
C LEU A 26 4.21 6.84 1.99
N ALA A 27 4.35 7.81 1.08
CA ALA A 27 3.42 8.94 1.00
C ALA A 27 1.94 8.55 0.82
N PHE A 28 1.67 7.48 0.07
CA PHE A 28 0.34 6.92 -0.13
C PHE A 28 0.42 5.45 -0.58
N ILE A 29 -0.65 4.70 -0.36
CA ILE A 29 -0.84 3.36 -0.94
C ILE A 29 -1.88 3.46 -2.06
N PRO A 30 -1.48 3.25 -3.34
CA PRO A 30 -2.41 3.25 -4.45
C PRO A 30 -3.27 1.99 -4.47
N GLY A 31 -4.45 2.11 -5.08
CA GLY A 31 -5.35 1.01 -5.37
C GLY A 31 -6.13 1.25 -6.66
N ILE A 32 -6.74 0.19 -7.17
CA ILE A 32 -7.61 0.24 -8.34
C ILE A 32 -8.95 -0.38 -7.98
N ILE A 33 -10.03 0.33 -8.28
CA ILE A 33 -11.40 -0.20 -8.19
C ILE A 33 -11.93 -0.39 -9.60
N VAL A 34 -12.45 -1.58 -9.88
CA VAL A 34 -13.08 -1.89 -11.17
C VAL A 34 -14.57 -2.08 -10.92
N HIS A 35 -15.40 -1.21 -11.52
CA HIS A 35 -16.85 -1.27 -11.40
C HIS A 35 -17.50 -1.32 -12.79
N GLY A 36 -17.91 -2.52 -13.20
CA GLY A 36 -18.37 -2.75 -14.56
C GLY A 36 -17.25 -2.50 -15.57
N HIS A 37 -17.46 -1.53 -16.45
CA HIS A 37 -16.46 -1.11 -17.45
C HIS A 37 -15.57 0.04 -16.97
N ARG A 38 -15.84 0.64 -15.81
CA ARG A 38 -15.13 1.83 -15.31
C ARG A 38 -13.98 1.40 -14.41
N TRP A 39 -12.83 2.05 -14.59
CA TRP A 39 -11.60 1.80 -13.84
C TRP A 39 -11.20 3.05 -13.08
N PHE A 40 -11.15 2.93 -11.76
CA PHE A 40 -10.86 4.03 -10.86
C PHE A 40 -9.53 3.83 -10.16
N PHE A 41 -8.75 4.89 -10.12
CA PHE A 41 -7.59 5.02 -9.29
C PHE A 41 -8.01 5.57 -7.93
N VAL A 42 -7.57 4.91 -6.87
CA VAL A 42 -7.75 5.37 -5.50
C VAL A 42 -6.40 5.43 -4.81
N LEU A 43 -6.27 6.30 -3.84
CA LEU A 43 -5.08 6.42 -3.03
C LEU A 43 -5.47 6.52 -1.56
N SER A 44 -4.76 5.76 -0.74
CA SER A 44 -4.92 5.80 0.71
C SER A 44 -3.77 6.60 1.30
N THR A 45 -4.07 7.70 1.96
CA THR A 45 -3.08 8.47 2.72
C THR A 45 -3.38 8.33 4.21
N ARG A 46 -2.36 8.46 5.05
CA ARG A 46 -2.57 8.60 6.49
C ARG A 46 -2.83 10.07 6.82
N SER A 47 -3.91 10.35 7.54
CA SER A 47 -4.26 11.68 8.05
C SER A 47 -3.74 11.87 9.47
N GLU A 48 -3.72 13.11 9.94
CA GLU A 48 -3.44 13.44 11.35
C GLU A 48 -4.38 12.63 12.27
N GLY A 49 -3.81 11.92 13.24
CA GLY A 49 -4.57 11.09 14.18
C GLY A 49 -4.79 9.63 13.76
N LYS A 50 -3.83 9.02 13.05
CA LYS A 50 -3.78 7.57 12.73
C LYS A 50 -4.93 7.05 11.84
N LYS A 51 -5.74 7.91 11.22
CA LYS A 51 -6.84 7.50 10.33
C LYS A 51 -6.36 7.35 8.89
N MET A 52 -6.69 6.22 8.25
CA MET A 52 -6.48 6.02 6.83
C MET A 52 -7.59 6.73 6.06
N LEU A 53 -7.23 7.73 5.26
CA LEU A 53 -8.13 8.40 4.34
C LEU A 53 -8.00 7.76 2.97
N LEU A 54 -9.07 7.10 2.53
CA LEU A 54 -9.22 6.66 1.16
C LEU A 54 -9.77 7.85 0.34
N TRP A 55 -8.95 8.38 -0.55
CA TRP A 55 -9.40 9.39 -1.50
C TRP A 55 -10.17 8.68 -2.62
N THR A 56 -11.44 9.05 -2.77
CA THR A 56 -12.35 8.46 -3.74
C THR A 56 -12.12 8.92 -5.18
N GLU A 57 -12.85 8.25 -6.05
CA GLU A 57 -12.47 7.59 -7.28
C GLU A 57 -12.12 8.53 -8.45
N TYR A 58 -10.84 8.57 -8.85
CA TYR A 58 -10.45 9.16 -10.12
C TYR A 58 -10.61 8.10 -11.22
N GLU A 59 -11.66 8.21 -12.05
CA GLU A 59 -11.79 7.35 -13.22
C GLU A 59 -10.67 7.66 -14.22
N PHE A 60 -9.77 6.70 -14.40
CA PHE A 60 -8.63 6.89 -15.31
C PHE A 60 -8.84 6.19 -16.65
N GLY A 61 -9.86 5.35 -16.79
CA GLY A 61 -10.22 4.74 -18.06
C GLY A 61 -11.47 3.88 -17.97
N ASP A 62 -11.93 3.44 -19.14
CA ASP A 62 -13.07 2.56 -19.31
C ASP A 62 -12.77 1.42 -20.30
N THR A 63 -13.61 0.40 -20.35
CA THR A 63 -13.51 -0.68 -21.35
C THR A 63 -14.62 -0.65 -22.40
N LEU A 64 -15.33 0.47 -22.55
CA LEU A 64 -16.34 0.67 -23.59
C LEU A 64 -15.76 1.30 -24.86
N SER A 65 -14.64 1.99 -24.75
CA SER A 65 -13.96 2.63 -25.86
C SER A 65 -12.53 2.13 -26.02
N ILE A 66 -12.04 2.07 -27.26
CA ILE A 66 -10.63 1.73 -27.55
C ILE A 66 -9.69 2.67 -26.79
N ARG A 67 -10.02 3.98 -26.76
CA ARG A 67 -9.26 4.99 -26.01
C ARG A 67 -9.22 4.67 -24.52
N GLY A 68 -10.37 4.37 -23.92
CA GLY A 68 -10.49 3.98 -22.52
C GLY A 68 -9.60 2.78 -22.21
N ILE A 69 -9.64 1.75 -23.06
CA ILE A 69 -8.82 0.54 -22.88
C ILE A 69 -7.33 0.91 -22.86
N TYR A 70 -6.88 1.77 -23.78
CA TYR A 70 -5.49 2.23 -23.77
C TYR A 70 -5.14 3.08 -22.54
N GLN A 71 -6.07 3.88 -22.02
CA GLN A 71 -5.86 4.61 -20.76
C GLN A 71 -5.74 3.65 -19.58
N VAL A 72 -6.56 2.60 -19.51
CA VAL A 72 -6.46 1.53 -18.50
C VAL A 72 -5.09 0.87 -18.56
N VAL A 73 -4.66 0.45 -19.75
CA VAL A 73 -3.34 -0.19 -19.94
C VAL A 73 -2.20 0.75 -19.55
N ALA A 74 -2.28 2.04 -19.93
CA ALA A 74 -1.26 3.03 -19.58
C ALA A 74 -1.19 3.25 -18.06
N GLY A 75 -2.33 3.41 -17.39
CA GLY A 75 -2.40 3.57 -15.93
C GLY A 75 -1.84 2.35 -15.20
N LEU A 76 -2.20 1.14 -15.63
CA LEU A 76 -1.65 -0.11 -15.06
C LEU A 76 -0.13 -0.17 -15.20
N ARG A 77 0.44 0.21 -16.36
CA ARG A 77 1.90 0.22 -16.55
C ARG A 77 2.60 1.19 -15.61
N VAL A 78 2.04 2.38 -15.41
CA VAL A 78 2.59 3.36 -14.46
C VAL A 78 2.55 2.80 -13.03
N LEU A 79 1.44 2.16 -12.64
CA LEU A 79 1.28 1.59 -11.31
C LEU A 79 2.16 0.36 -11.08
N THR A 80 2.34 -0.50 -12.08
CA THR A 80 3.31 -1.61 -12.02
C THR A 80 4.72 -1.08 -11.84
N SER A 81 5.13 -0.09 -12.64
CA SER A 81 6.45 0.53 -12.51
C SER A 81 6.66 1.12 -11.10
N TRP A 82 5.66 1.84 -10.58
CA TRP A 82 5.70 2.34 -9.20
C TRP A 82 5.79 1.20 -8.16
N ALA A 83 5.01 0.13 -8.34
CA ALA A 83 5.00 -0.99 -7.42
C ALA A 83 6.35 -1.70 -7.38
N GLU A 84 7.00 -1.88 -8.53
CA GLU A 84 8.30 -2.52 -8.65
C GLU A 84 9.44 -1.63 -8.13
N THR A 85 9.39 -0.33 -8.39
CA THR A 85 10.50 0.59 -8.09
C THR A 85 10.43 1.22 -6.69
N ILE A 86 9.23 1.35 -6.12
CA ILE A 86 9.01 2.04 -4.84
C ILE A 86 8.43 1.09 -3.80
N PHE A 87 7.28 0.48 -4.08
CA PHE A 87 6.57 -0.32 -3.08
C PHE A 87 7.30 -1.60 -2.70
N MET A 88 7.74 -2.39 -3.67
CA MET A 88 8.34 -3.70 -3.41
C MET A 88 9.65 -3.59 -2.61
N PRO A 89 10.59 -2.67 -2.93
CA PRO A 89 11.79 -2.46 -2.12
C PRO A 89 11.47 -2.01 -0.68
N TRP A 90 10.43 -1.18 -0.50
CA TRP A 90 9.95 -0.81 0.82
C TRP A 90 9.34 -2.01 1.56
N PHE A 91 8.47 -2.78 0.91
CA PHE A 91 7.78 -3.93 1.49
C PHE A 91 8.77 -5.02 1.96
N GLN A 92 9.78 -5.32 1.14
CA GLN A 92 10.82 -6.29 1.49
C GLN A 92 11.62 -5.86 2.73
N ARG A 93 12.04 -4.59 2.76
CA ARG A 93 12.85 -4.04 3.85
C ARG A 93 12.07 -3.91 5.16
N THR A 94 10.80 -3.54 5.06
CA THR A 94 10.03 -3.08 6.21
C THR A 94 9.10 -4.16 6.74
N VAL A 95 8.41 -4.90 5.87
CA VAL A 95 7.44 -5.92 6.27
C VAL A 95 8.10 -7.30 6.34
N LEU A 96 8.79 -7.72 5.27
CA LEU A 96 9.33 -9.09 5.19
C LEU A 96 10.60 -9.29 6.04
N ALA A 97 11.42 -8.26 6.25
CA ALA A 97 12.63 -8.37 7.06
C ALA A 97 12.37 -8.77 8.53
N HIS A 98 11.16 -8.54 9.02
CA HIS A 98 10.74 -8.89 10.39
C HIS A 98 10.09 -10.28 10.49
N VAL A 99 9.87 -10.97 9.38
CA VAL A 99 9.38 -12.36 9.37
C VAL A 99 10.58 -13.29 9.56
N LYS A 100 10.83 -13.73 10.79
CA LYS A 100 11.79 -14.82 11.07
C LYS A 100 11.28 -16.11 10.41
N THR A 101 11.95 -16.55 9.36
CA THR A 101 11.88 -17.93 8.85
C THR A 101 12.60 -18.90 9.78
#